data_AF-A0A7V0YH96-F1
#
_entry.id   AF-A0A7V0YH96-F1
#
_cell.length_a   1.000
_cell.length_b   1.000
_cell.length_c   1.000
_cell.angle_alpha   90.00
_cell.angle_beta   90.00
_cell.angle_gamma   90.00
#
_symmetry.space_group_name_H-M   'P 1'
#
loop_
_entity.id
_entity.type
_entity.pdbx_description
1 polymer ?
#
loop_
_entity_poly.entity_id
_entity_poly.type
_entity_poly.pdbx_seq_one_letter_code
_entity_poly.pdbx_strand_id
1 'polypeptide(L)'
;MLMELETRYCIDIAERVSCMRAFLNDYALAEPPDATQWYPFLSELRRIQGNLSSDVSFVATHLAKQFLSSRFEVEFDAADKPQGAPGIDIDIRTADGKRIVGKIKTMVPYQATDFGAQQAADFKKDFAKLAVAEVRGVRRTMQWTSVGNLSDGRR
;
A
#
# COMPACT_ATOMS: atom_id res chain seq x y z
N MET A 1 5.18 -17.65 2.89
CA MET A 1 4.20 -18.15 3.87
C MET A 1 3.56 -16.96 4.54
N LEU A 2 2.23 -16.94 4.70
CA LEU A 2 1.54 -15.88 5.44
C LEU A 2 1.78 -16.06 6.93
N MET A 3 1.94 -14.96 7.64
CA MET A 3 1.95 -14.92 9.11
C MET A 3 0.52 -14.82 9.66
N GLU A 4 0.39 -14.91 10.97
CA GLU A 4 -0.91 -14.94 11.65
C GLU A 4 -1.76 -13.69 11.37
N LEU A 5 -1.18 -12.49 11.52
CA LEU A 5 -1.94 -11.25 11.33
C LEU A 5 -2.29 -11.05 9.85
N GLU A 6 -1.38 -11.40 8.94
CA GLU A 6 -1.63 -11.35 7.50
C GLU A 6 -2.74 -12.31 7.09
N THR A 7 -2.75 -13.52 7.64
CA THR A 7 -3.78 -14.53 7.39
C THR A 7 -5.14 -14.01 7.83
N ARG A 8 -5.22 -13.45 9.04
CA ARG A 8 -6.45 -12.83 9.54
C ARG A 8 -6.90 -11.68 8.66
N TYR A 9 -5.99 -10.79 8.24
CA TYR A 9 -6.32 -9.67 7.36
C TYR A 9 -6.89 -10.15 6.01
N CYS A 10 -6.28 -11.17 5.42
CA CYS A 10 -6.78 -11.80 4.19
C CYS A 10 -8.18 -12.40 4.36
N ILE A 11 -8.45 -13.06 5.49
CA ILE A 11 -9.78 -13.60 5.83
C ILE A 11 -10.79 -12.45 5.91
N ASP A 12 -10.47 -11.38 6.63
CA ASP A 12 -11.38 -10.24 6.79
C ASP A 12 -11.74 -9.59 5.43
N ILE A 13 -10.76 -9.48 4.50
CA ILE A 13 -11.00 -9.00 3.13
C ILE A 13 -11.94 -9.96 2.40
N ALA A 14 -11.66 -11.27 2.45
CA ALA A 14 -12.47 -12.28 1.75
C ALA A 14 -13.92 -12.33 2.26
N GLU A 15 -14.12 -12.18 3.57
CA GLU A 15 -15.43 -12.08 4.20
C GLU A 15 -16.18 -10.84 3.72
N ARG A 16 -15.55 -9.65 3.73
CA ARG A 16 -16.17 -8.42 3.20
C ARG A 16 -16.57 -8.56 1.74
N VAL A 17 -15.73 -9.14 0.89
CA VAL A 17 -16.03 -9.40 -0.53
C VAL A 17 -17.22 -10.35 -0.67
N SER A 18 -17.31 -11.37 0.19
CA SER A 18 -18.41 -12.33 0.18
C SER A 18 -19.74 -11.69 0.61
N CYS A 19 -19.72 -10.92 1.69
CA CYS A 19 -20.87 -10.13 2.16
C CYS A 19 -21.32 -9.11 1.11
N MET A 20 -20.37 -8.45 0.44
CA MET A 20 -20.64 -7.51 -0.64
C MET A 20 -21.39 -8.17 -1.79
N ARG A 21 -20.91 -9.34 -2.21
CA ARG A 21 -21.55 -10.12 -3.28
C ARG A 21 -22.96 -10.53 -2.91
N ALA A 22 -23.17 -11.03 -1.69
CA ALA A 22 -24.50 -11.41 -1.22
C ALA A 22 -25.45 -10.19 -1.20
N PHE A 23 -25.01 -9.08 -0.61
CA PHE A 23 -25.80 -7.85 -0.53
C PHE A 23 -26.21 -7.32 -1.91
N LEU A 24 -25.28 -7.29 -2.87
CA LEU A 24 -25.56 -6.82 -4.24
C LEU A 24 -26.47 -7.78 -5.03
N ASN A 25 -26.48 -9.07 -4.70
CA ASN A 25 -27.37 -10.04 -5.34
C ASN A 25 -28.81 -9.98 -4.81
N ASP A 26 -28.97 -9.67 -3.51
CA ASP A 26 -30.27 -9.71 -2.84
C ASP A 26 -31.02 -8.37 -2.91
N TYR A 27 -30.32 -7.25 -3.12
CA TYR A 27 -30.92 -5.92 -3.08
C TYR A 27 -31.36 -5.44 -4.47
N ALA A 28 -32.67 -5.30 -4.67
CA ALA A 28 -33.23 -4.65 -5.85
C ALA A 28 -33.47 -3.16 -5.58
N LEU A 29 -32.82 -2.28 -6.36
CA LEU A 29 -33.11 -0.84 -6.35
C LEU A 29 -34.39 -0.58 -7.14
N ALA A 30 -35.25 0.32 -6.66
CA ALA A 30 -36.43 0.68 -7.44
C ALA A 30 -36.07 1.49 -8.70
N GLU A 31 -36.91 1.32 -9.70
CA GLU A 31 -36.98 2.18 -10.87
C GLU A 31 -38.34 2.90 -10.87
N PRO A 32 -38.38 4.25 -10.89
CA PRO A 32 -37.24 5.17 -10.97
C PRO A 32 -36.45 5.31 -9.65
N PRO A 33 -35.21 5.84 -9.69
CA PRO A 33 -34.40 6.08 -8.49
C PRO A 33 -35.10 6.96 -7.44
N ASP A 34 -35.15 6.49 -6.19
CA ASP A 34 -35.66 7.24 -5.04
C ASP A 34 -34.61 7.38 -3.93
N ALA A 35 -34.32 8.62 -3.54
CA ALA A 35 -33.37 8.94 -2.49
C ALA A 35 -33.64 8.20 -1.16
N THR A 36 -34.90 7.93 -0.82
CA THR A 36 -35.24 7.23 0.44
C THR A 36 -34.81 5.76 0.45
N GLN A 37 -34.66 5.16 -0.73
CA GLN A 37 -34.14 3.80 -0.90
C GLN A 37 -32.64 3.78 -1.17
N TRP A 38 -32.13 4.78 -1.90
CA TRP A 38 -30.70 4.87 -2.22
C TRP A 38 -29.84 5.15 -0.99
N TYR A 39 -30.31 5.98 -0.05
CA TYR A 39 -29.54 6.29 1.16
C TYR A 39 -29.21 5.06 2.03
N PRO A 40 -30.19 4.22 2.44
CA PRO A 40 -29.89 3.02 3.22
C PRO A 40 -29.04 2.01 2.42
N PHE A 41 -29.29 1.86 1.11
CA PHE A 41 -28.47 1.01 0.24
C PHE A 41 -27.00 1.44 0.23
N LEU A 42 -26.71 2.71 -0.06
CA LEU A 42 -25.33 3.23 -0.11
C LEU A 42 -24.65 3.21 1.25
N SER A 43 -25.42 3.43 2.33
CA SER A 43 -24.91 3.38 3.69
C SER A 43 -24.46 1.96 4.07
N GLU A 44 -25.27 0.96 3.73
CA GLU A 44 -24.96 -0.44 3.98
C GLU A 44 -23.81 -0.94 3.09
N LEU A 45 -23.82 -0.53 1.82
CA LEU A 45 -22.73 -0.78 0.88
C LEU A 45 -21.39 -0.28 1.43
N ARG A 46 -21.36 0.98 1.90
CA ARG A 46 -20.17 1.59 2.52
C ARG A 46 -19.75 0.84 3.78
N ARG A 47 -20.70 0.41 4.61
CA ARG A 47 -20.43 -0.36 5.83
C ARG A 47 -19.75 -1.69 5.52
N ILE A 48 -20.26 -2.44 4.54
CA ILE A 48 -19.70 -3.74 4.12
C ILE A 48 -18.33 -3.56 3.47
N GLN A 49 -18.18 -2.56 2.60
CA GLN A 49 -16.91 -2.26 1.93
C GLN A 49 -15.79 -1.99 2.94
N GLY A 50 -16.10 -1.33 4.06
CA GLY A 50 -15.12 -0.95 5.05
C GLY A 50 -14.09 0.04 4.47
N ASN A 51 -12.82 -0.12 4.84
CA ASN A 51 -11.75 0.77 4.39
C ASN A 51 -10.90 0.11 3.30
N LEU A 52 -11.41 0.13 2.07
CA LEU A 52 -10.71 -0.44 0.90
C LEU A 52 -9.31 0.15 0.69
N SER A 53 -9.08 1.42 1.05
CA SER A 53 -7.75 2.04 0.97
C SER A 53 -6.74 1.35 1.90
N SER A 54 -7.20 0.92 3.08
CA SER A 54 -6.39 0.12 4.01
C SER A 54 -6.12 -1.27 3.46
N ASP A 55 -7.11 -1.90 2.84
CA ASP A 55 -6.97 -3.23 2.21
C ASP A 55 -5.92 -3.21 1.09
N VAL A 56 -5.98 -2.21 0.20
CA VAL A 56 -4.99 -2.02 -0.86
C VAL A 56 -3.61 -1.76 -0.27
N SER A 57 -3.52 -0.97 0.81
CA SER A 57 -2.25 -0.69 1.50
C SER A 57 -1.64 -1.93 2.15
N PHE A 58 -2.47 -2.79 2.75
CA PHE A 58 -2.05 -4.09 3.26
C PHE A 58 -1.48 -4.96 2.13
N VAL A 59 -2.22 -5.13 1.04
CA VAL A 59 -1.76 -5.95 -0.11
C VAL A 59 -0.45 -5.40 -0.69
N ALA A 60 -0.32 -4.09 -0.83
CA ALA A 60 0.92 -3.47 -1.29
C ALA A 60 2.11 -3.71 -0.33
N THR A 61 1.87 -3.63 0.98
CA THR A 61 2.88 -3.94 2.00
C THR A 61 3.26 -5.42 1.97
N HIS A 62 2.30 -6.32 1.75
CA HIS A 62 2.55 -7.75 1.60
C HIS A 62 3.37 -8.07 0.34
N LEU A 63 3.10 -7.41 -0.79
CA LEU A 63 3.94 -7.52 -1.99
C LEU A 63 5.37 -7.03 -1.73
N ALA A 64 5.51 -5.92 -1.00
CA ALA A 64 6.82 -5.43 -0.60
C ALA A 64 7.55 -6.43 0.32
N LYS A 65 6.85 -7.07 1.26
CA LYS A 65 7.38 -8.17 2.08
C LYS A 65 7.91 -9.29 1.19
N GLN A 66 7.11 -9.80 0.25
CA GLN A 66 7.53 -10.90 -0.63
C GLN A 66 8.83 -10.56 -1.38
N PHE A 67 8.90 -9.35 -1.94
CA PHE A 67 10.12 -8.87 -2.60
C PHE A 67 11.31 -8.82 -1.64
N LEU A 68 11.15 -8.18 -0.48
CA LEU A 68 12.23 -8.01 0.50
C LEU A 68 12.71 -9.35 1.06
N SER A 69 11.79 -10.25 1.42
CA SER A 69 12.09 -11.60 1.88
C SER A 69 12.89 -12.38 0.85
N SER A 70 12.53 -12.29 -0.43
CA SER A 70 13.26 -12.97 -1.52
C SER A 70 14.68 -12.44 -1.74
N ARG A 71 14.91 -11.15 -1.45
CA ARG A 71 16.15 -10.45 -1.80
C ARG A 71 17.15 -10.32 -0.65
N PHE A 72 16.64 -10.24 0.57
CA PHE A 72 17.41 -9.90 1.77
C PHE A 72 17.21 -10.88 2.93
N GLU A 73 16.49 -12.00 2.70
CA GLU A 73 16.23 -13.04 3.70
C GLU A 73 15.63 -12.46 5.00
N VAL A 74 14.77 -11.47 4.85
CA VAL A 74 14.05 -10.83 5.96
C VAL A 74 12.68 -11.43 6.14
N GLU A 75 12.23 -11.48 7.38
CA GLU A 75 10.93 -11.97 7.75
C GLU A 75 10.26 -10.93 8.68
N PHE A 76 9.06 -10.48 8.31
CA PHE A 76 8.24 -9.55 9.11
C PHE A 76 6.77 -9.72 8.74
N ASP A 77 5.86 -9.31 9.62
CA ASP A 77 4.41 -9.37 9.37
C ASP A 77 3.94 -8.06 8.74
N ALA A 78 3.37 -8.11 7.53
CA ALA A 78 2.90 -6.93 6.81
C ALA A 78 1.65 -6.28 7.46
N ALA A 79 0.97 -6.98 8.36
CA ALA A 79 -0.19 -6.52 9.10
C ALA A 79 0.12 -6.15 10.57
N ASP A 80 1.38 -6.24 11.02
CA ASP A 80 1.78 -5.87 12.39
C ASP A 80 1.44 -4.41 12.72
N LYS A 81 1.71 -3.53 11.75
CA LYS A 81 1.32 -2.13 11.83
C LYS A 81 -0.07 -1.93 11.21
N PRO A 82 -1.02 -1.27 11.91
CA PRO A 82 -2.29 -0.90 11.32
C PRO A 82 -2.10 -0.05 10.05
N GLN A 83 -2.84 -0.40 8.99
CA GLN A 83 -2.75 0.30 7.71
C GLN A 83 -3.23 1.75 7.87
N GLY A 84 -2.47 2.70 7.32
CA GLY A 84 -2.72 4.13 7.48
C GLY A 84 -2.23 4.73 8.80
N ALA A 85 -1.68 3.94 9.73
CA ALA A 85 -1.07 4.48 10.93
C ALA A 85 0.16 5.35 10.60
N PRO A 86 0.40 6.43 11.38
CA PRO A 86 1.52 7.34 11.14
C PRO A 86 2.88 6.63 11.31
N GLY A 87 3.96 7.28 10.87
CA GLY A 87 5.32 6.73 10.95
C GLY A 87 5.68 5.83 9.76
N ILE A 88 6.84 5.18 9.78
CA ILE A 88 7.39 4.35 8.68
C ILE A 88 6.58 3.06 8.52
N ASP A 89 6.42 2.57 7.29
CA ASP A 89 5.58 1.39 7.03
C ASP A 89 6.39 0.10 7.16
N ILE A 90 7.65 0.13 6.72
CA ILE A 90 8.60 -0.98 6.86
C ILE A 90 9.81 -0.46 7.62
N ASP A 91 10.14 -1.07 8.75
CA ASP A 91 11.34 -0.76 9.52
C ASP A 91 11.90 -2.06 10.10
N ILE A 92 12.79 -2.68 9.34
CA ILE A 92 13.28 -4.04 9.63
C ILE A 92 14.81 -4.08 9.58
N ARG A 93 15.38 -5.13 10.18
CA ARG A 93 16.82 -5.42 10.08
C ARG A 93 17.02 -6.77 9.41
N THR A 94 17.98 -6.80 8.51
CA THR A 94 18.51 -8.02 7.87
C THR A 94 19.42 -8.77 8.83
N ALA A 95 19.73 -10.03 8.51
CA ALA A 95 20.59 -10.87 9.33
C ALA A 95 22.01 -10.30 9.51
N ASP A 96 22.52 -9.55 8.52
CA ASP A 96 23.83 -8.87 8.60
C ASP A 96 23.77 -7.52 9.36
N GLY A 97 22.62 -7.20 9.95
CA GLY A 97 22.41 -6.01 10.76
C GLY A 97 22.06 -4.75 9.97
N LYS A 98 22.01 -4.80 8.62
CA LYS A 98 21.56 -3.64 7.83
C LYS A 98 20.08 -3.38 8.05
N ARG A 99 19.73 -2.10 8.20
CA ARG A 99 18.35 -1.66 8.39
C ARG A 99 17.73 -1.29 7.05
N ILE A 100 16.50 -1.74 6.83
CA ILE A 100 15.67 -1.39 5.67
C ILE A 100 14.49 -0.56 6.20
N VAL A 101 14.37 0.67 5.72
CA VAL A 101 13.24 1.55 6.01
C VAL A 101 12.46 1.84 4.73
N GLY A 102 11.14 1.81 4.80
CA GLY A 102 10.27 1.90 3.63
C GLY A 102 8.96 2.63 3.88
N LYS A 103 8.49 3.29 2.83
CA LYS A 103 7.19 3.91 2.75
C LYS A 103 6.41 3.36 1.57
N ILE A 104 5.19 2.92 1.80
CA ILE A 104 4.29 2.36 0.78
C ILE A 104 3.32 3.44 0.33
N LYS A 105 3.11 3.51 -0.99
CA LYS A 105 2.18 4.43 -1.63
C LYS A 105 1.31 3.66 -2.62
N THR A 106 0.00 3.74 -2.42
CA THR A 106 -1.03 3.02 -3.18
C THR A 106 -1.89 3.97 -4.03
N MET A 107 -1.33 5.12 -4.40
CA MET A 107 -2.07 6.15 -5.12
C MET A 107 -2.10 5.90 -6.63
N VAL A 108 -3.22 6.22 -7.25
CA VAL A 108 -3.32 6.33 -8.71
C VAL A 108 -2.68 7.66 -9.13
N PRO A 109 -1.75 7.68 -10.09
CA PRO A 109 -1.17 8.91 -10.61
C PRO A 109 -2.25 9.90 -11.08
N TYR A 110 -2.03 11.20 -10.87
CA TYR A 110 -2.97 12.23 -11.30
C TYR A 110 -3.20 12.23 -12.83
N GLN A 111 -2.14 12.00 -13.59
CA GLN A 111 -2.16 11.75 -15.03
C GLN A 111 -1.30 10.51 -15.33
N ALA A 112 -1.46 9.93 -16.52
CA ALA A 112 -0.73 8.71 -16.91
C ALA A 112 0.80 8.79 -16.71
N THR A 113 1.38 9.99 -16.82
CA THR A 113 2.83 10.23 -16.68
C THR A 113 3.18 11.29 -15.64
N ASP A 114 2.21 11.77 -14.85
CA ASP A 114 2.43 12.85 -13.86
C ASP A 114 1.66 12.57 -12.57
N PHE A 115 2.33 12.74 -11.44
CA PHE A 115 1.72 12.65 -10.12
C PHE A 115 1.04 13.98 -9.71
N GLY A 116 1.30 15.08 -10.42
CA GLY A 116 0.78 16.39 -10.11
C GLY A 116 1.40 16.97 -8.82
N ALA A 117 1.14 18.25 -8.58
CA ALA A 117 1.82 18.99 -7.51
C ALA A 117 1.59 18.43 -6.11
N GLN A 118 0.35 18.01 -5.80
CA GLN A 118 -0.01 17.52 -4.48
C GLN A 118 0.66 16.18 -4.16
N GLN A 119 0.57 15.19 -5.06
CA GLN A 119 1.18 13.88 -4.84
C GLN A 119 2.71 14.02 -4.80
N ALA A 120 3.31 14.85 -5.67
CA ALA A 120 4.74 15.16 -5.63
C ALA A 120 5.18 15.77 -4.29
N ALA A 121 4.40 16.70 -3.74
CA ALA A 121 4.66 17.28 -2.42
C ALA A 121 4.60 16.23 -1.31
N ASP A 122 3.65 15.31 -1.39
CA ASP A 122 3.51 14.24 -0.40
C ASP A 122 4.65 13.21 -0.48
N PHE A 123 5.12 12.86 -1.69
CA PHE A 123 6.35 12.09 -1.85
C PHE A 123 7.55 12.78 -1.21
N LYS A 124 7.74 14.09 -1.45
CA LYS A 124 8.84 14.86 -0.85
C LYS A 124 8.81 14.82 0.67
N LYS A 125 7.63 14.95 1.28
CA LYS A 125 7.47 14.81 2.75
C LYS A 125 7.89 13.43 3.24
N ASP A 126 7.53 12.38 2.52
CA ASP A 126 7.87 11.02 2.93
C ASP A 126 9.35 10.69 2.69
N PHE A 127 9.96 11.19 1.62
CA PHE A 127 11.43 11.12 1.45
C PHE A 127 12.17 11.84 2.58
N ALA A 128 11.68 13.01 3.02
CA ALA A 128 12.27 13.70 4.17
C ALA A 128 12.17 12.86 5.46
N LYS A 129 11.03 12.18 5.69
CA LYS A 129 10.88 11.26 6.84
C LYS A 129 11.84 10.07 6.75
N LEU A 130 12.01 9.50 5.55
CA LEU A 130 12.94 8.40 5.33
C LEU A 130 14.39 8.82 5.56
N ALA A 131 14.79 10.02 5.10
CA ALA A 131 16.13 10.55 5.35
C ALA A 131 16.40 10.76 6.85
N VAL A 132 15.42 11.27 7.61
CA VAL A 132 15.53 11.39 9.07
C VAL A 132 15.61 10.02 9.75
N ALA A 133 14.83 9.05 9.27
CA ALA A 133 14.86 7.69 9.76
C ALA A 133 16.22 7.03 9.50
N GLU A 134 16.77 7.20 8.29
CA GLU A 134 18.08 6.71 7.89
C GLU A 134 19.18 7.25 8.81
N VAL A 135 19.19 8.55 9.13
CA VAL A 135 20.20 9.18 10.01
C VAL A 135 20.24 8.57 11.43
N ARG A 136 19.16 7.93 11.89
CA ARG A 136 19.11 7.21 13.18
C ARG A 136 19.63 5.77 13.11
N GLY A 137 19.93 5.25 11.92
CA GLY A 137 20.72 4.04 11.69
C GLY A 137 22.07 4.41 11.08
N VAL A 138 23.13 3.64 11.37
CA VAL A 138 24.49 3.92 10.87
C VAL A 138 24.48 4.13 9.35
N ARG A 139 24.91 5.33 8.91
CA ARG A 139 24.99 5.78 7.49
C ARG A 139 25.69 4.74 6.61
N ARG A 140 25.13 4.48 5.43
CA ARG A 140 25.87 4.39 4.15
C ARG A 140 24.92 4.57 2.97
N THR A 141 25.05 5.71 2.31
CA THR A 141 24.33 6.12 1.11
C THR A 141 24.60 5.15 -0.04
N MET A 142 23.56 4.57 -0.65
CA MET A 142 23.69 3.87 -1.92
C MET A 142 23.51 4.92 -3.03
N GLN A 143 24.60 5.29 -3.71
CA GLN A 143 24.55 6.14 -4.89
C GLN A 143 23.91 5.37 -6.05
N TRP A 144 22.76 5.87 -6.53
CA TRP A 144 22.22 5.50 -7.83
C TRP A 144 23.00 6.31 -8.88
N THR A 145 24.01 5.72 -9.50
CA THR A 145 24.60 6.26 -10.72
C THR A 145 23.67 5.92 -11.87
N SER A 146 23.03 6.93 -12.45
CA SER A 146 22.44 6.81 -13.78
C SER A 146 23.53 6.36 -14.75
N VAL A 147 23.34 5.19 -15.36
CA VAL A 147 24.13 4.83 -16.52
C VAL A 147 23.69 5.77 -17.64
N GLY A 148 24.60 6.67 -18.00
CA GLY A 148 24.41 7.68 -19.02
C GLY A 148 24.26 7.11 -20.42
N ASN A 149 23.69 7.97 -21.27
CA ASN A 149 23.70 7.96 -22.73
C ASN A 149 24.78 7.08 -23.37
N LEU A 150 24.34 6.13 -24.19
CA LEU A 150 25.08 5.68 -25.36
C LEU A 150 24.37 6.23 -26.60
N SER A 151 24.72 7.46 -26.95
CA SER A 151 24.81 7.84 -28.36
C SER A 151 26.10 7.23 -28.90
N ASP A 152 26.01 6.24 -29.79
CA ASP A 152 27.03 6.06 -30.81
C ASP A 152 26.37 5.53 -32.09
N GLY A 153 26.46 6.34 -33.14
CA GLY A 153 26.11 5.92 -34.48
C GLY A 153 27.29 5.21 -35.10
N ARG A 154 27.06 4.01 -35.64
CA ARG A 154 27.69 3.49 -36.88
C ARG A 154 27.24 2.05 -37.14
N ARG A 155 26.30 1.88 -38.06
CA ARG A 155 26.48 1.25 -39.39
C ARG A 155 25.12 1.04 -40.04
#